data_AF-A0A2D7BZS5-F1
#
_entry.id   AF-A0A2D7BZS5-F1
#
_cell.length_a   1.000
_cell.length_b   1.000
_cell.length_c   1.000
_cell.angle_alpha   90.00
_cell.angle_beta   90.00
_cell.angle_gamma   90.00
#
_symmetry.space_group_name_H-M   'P 1'
#
loop_
_entity.id
_entity.type
_entity.pdbx_description
1 polymer ?
#
loop_
_entity_poly.entity_id
_entity_poly.type
_entity_poly.pdbx_seq_one_letter_code
_entity_poly.pdbx_strand_id
1 'polypeptide(L)'
;MKYFVVETVATYHMKYLVAQPDHHEPEWCQDTVTCEEPDDFHQNYLGEQILGYKEVDDKQLMSEVENSYVAEWGVDQIKEIFARVVK
;
A
#
# COMPACT_ATOMS: atom_id res chain seq x y z
N MET A 1 26.07 8.04 4.63
CA MET A 1 24.91 8.64 3.93
C MET A 1 23.77 8.68 4.92
N LYS A 2 22.88 9.67 4.86
CA LYS A 2 21.67 9.69 5.69
C LYS A 2 20.56 8.96 4.94
N TYR A 3 19.78 8.16 5.64
CA TYR A 3 18.64 7.44 5.08
C TYR A 3 17.35 7.99 5.66
N PHE A 4 16.34 8.10 4.82
CA PHE A 4 15.01 8.54 5.20
C PHE A 4 14.00 7.50 4.74
N VAL A 5 13.09 7.14 5.63
CA VAL A 5 11.87 6.41 5.26
C VAL A 5 10.78 7.44 5.03
N VAL A 6 10.11 7.33 3.89
CA VAL A 6 8.96 8.18 3.52
C VAL A 6 7.74 7.27 3.49
N GLU A 7 6.76 7.61 4.31
CA GLU A 7 5.52 6.84 4.44
C GLU A 7 4.46 7.43 3.50
N THR A 8 3.85 6.58 2.68
CA THR A 8 2.86 7.00 1.70
C THR A 8 1.66 6.05 1.67
N VAL A 9 0.54 6.53 1.14
CA VAL A 9 -0.61 5.69 0.77
C VAL A 9 -0.89 5.86 -0.72
N ALA A 10 -1.03 4.74 -1.43
CA ALA A 10 -1.45 4.75 -2.81
C ALA A 10 -2.96 4.96 -2.90
N THR A 11 -3.39 5.87 -3.79
CA THR A 11 -4.81 6.11 -4.05
C THR A 11 -5.17 5.61 -5.44
N TYR A 12 -6.31 4.91 -5.53
CA TYR A 12 -6.85 4.39 -6.79
C TYR A 12 -8.29 4.84 -6.99
N HIS A 13 -8.65 5.13 -8.24
CA HIS A 13 -10.05 5.24 -8.66
C HIS A 13 -10.48 3.89 -9.23
N MET A 14 -11.39 3.22 -8.54
CA MET A 14 -11.82 1.86 -8.85
C MET A 14 -13.31 1.80 -9.17
N LYS A 15 -13.71 0.85 -10.01
CA LYS A 15 -15.12 0.54 -10.30
C LYS A 15 -15.36 -0.95 -10.20
N TYR A 16 -16.48 -1.29 -9.56
CA TYR A 16 -16.95 -2.66 -9.35
C TYR A 16 -18.31 -2.83 -10.00
N LEU A 17 -18.55 -4.01 -10.56
CA LEU A 17 -19.85 -4.40 -11.09
C LEU A 17 -20.42 -5.46 -10.16
N VAL A 18 -21.56 -5.17 -9.56
CA VAL A 18 -22.25 -6.10 -8.66
C VAL A 18 -23.62 -6.44 -9.25
N ALA A 19 -23.93 -7.73 -9.31
CA ALA A 19 -25.23 -8.22 -9.74
C ALA A 19 -26.13 -8.43 -8.52
N GLN A 20 -27.28 -7.77 -8.49
CA GLN A 20 -28.24 -7.82 -7.39
C GLN A 20 -29.45 -8.70 -7.75
N PRO A 21 -29.85 -9.65 -6.89
CA PRO A 21 -31.15 -10.32 -7.00
C PRO A 21 -32.33 -9.36 -6.76
N ASP A 22 -33.44 -9.54 -7.46
CA ASP A 22 -34.62 -8.64 -7.41
C ASP A 22 -35.22 -8.39 -6.02
N HIS A 23 -34.96 -9.28 -5.06
CA HIS A 23 -35.51 -9.24 -3.70
C HIS A 23 -34.52 -8.74 -2.65
N HIS A 24 -33.33 -8.32 -3.06
CA HIS A 24 -32.33 -7.69 -2.19
C HIS A 24 -32.48 -6.17 -2.25
N GLU A 25 -31.96 -5.47 -1.23
CA GLU A 25 -31.87 -4.01 -1.25
C GLU A 25 -30.58 -3.55 -1.96
N PRO A 26 -30.59 -2.44 -2.73
CA PRO A 26 -29.42 -1.97 -3.49
C PRO A 26 -28.18 -1.68 -2.64
N GLU A 27 -28.37 -1.30 -1.37
CA GLU A 27 -27.31 -1.05 -0.40
C GLU A 27 -26.40 -2.27 -0.22
N TRP A 28 -26.92 -3.48 -0.39
CA TRP A 28 -26.12 -4.71 -0.25
C TRP A 28 -25.06 -4.83 -1.35
N CYS A 29 -25.21 -4.15 -2.49
CA CYS A 29 -24.14 -4.05 -3.48
C CYS A 29 -22.91 -3.33 -2.93
N GLN A 30 -23.11 -2.32 -2.07
CA GLN A 30 -22.01 -1.59 -1.42
C GLN A 30 -21.34 -2.44 -0.35
N ASP A 31 -22.13 -3.24 0.37
CA ASP A 31 -21.63 -4.19 1.37
C ASP A 31 -20.74 -5.25 0.70
N THR A 32 -21.15 -5.81 -0.44
CA THR A 32 -20.34 -6.76 -1.23
C THR A 32 -18.98 -6.17 -1.62
N VAL A 33 -18.91 -4.89 -2.02
CA VAL A 33 -17.63 -4.20 -2.28
C VAL A 33 -16.82 -4.02 -0.99
N THR A 34 -17.47 -3.65 0.13
CA THR A 34 -16.81 -3.44 1.43
C THR A 34 -16.26 -4.75 2.01
N CYS A 35 -16.92 -5.87 1.73
CA CYS A 35 -16.51 -7.22 2.11
C CYS A 35 -15.48 -7.84 1.14
N GLU A 36 -14.97 -7.08 0.17
CA GLU A 36 -13.93 -7.51 -0.78
C GLU A 36 -14.31 -8.76 -1.60
N GLU A 37 -15.61 -8.95 -1.85
CA GLU A 37 -16.11 -10.11 -2.60
C GLU A 37 -16.00 -9.97 -4.15
N PRO A 38 -16.24 -8.80 -4.77
CA PRO A 38 -16.15 -8.66 -6.21
C PRO A 38 -14.75 -8.20 -6.64
N ASP A 39 -14.30 -8.70 -7.79
CA ASP A 39 -13.13 -8.14 -8.48
C ASP A 39 -13.47 -6.78 -9.12
N ASP A 40 -12.49 -5.88 -9.17
CA ASP A 40 -12.63 -4.63 -9.91
C ASP A 40 -12.56 -4.88 -11.42
N PHE A 41 -13.36 -4.14 -12.19
CA PHE A 41 -13.28 -4.17 -13.67
C PHE A 41 -12.58 -2.94 -14.24
N HIS A 42 -12.25 -1.97 -13.40
CA HIS A 42 -11.49 -0.78 -13.74
C HIS A 42 -10.76 -0.25 -12.51
N GLN A 43 -9.44 -0.09 -12.63
CA GLN A 43 -8.58 0.52 -11.62
C GLN A 43 -7.65 1.52 -12.29
N ASN A 44 -7.62 2.75 -11.77
CA ASN A 44 -6.71 3.80 -12.22
C ASN A 44 -5.89 4.32 -11.04
N TYR A 45 -4.57 4.26 -11.14
CA TYR A 45 -3.67 4.78 -10.13
C TYR A 45 -3.63 6.30 -10.16
N LEU A 46 -3.94 6.93 -9.02
CA LEU A 46 -3.99 8.39 -8.87
C LEU A 46 -2.72 8.99 -8.26
N GLY A 47 -1.77 8.15 -7.84
CA GLY A 47 -0.55 8.56 -7.16
C GLY A 47 -0.55 8.24 -5.67
N GLU A 48 0.52 8.64 -5.00
CA GLU A 48 0.70 8.47 -3.57
C GLU A 48 0.49 9.77 -2.81
N GLN A 49 -0.09 9.67 -1.62
CA GLN A 49 -0.15 10.76 -0.66
C GLN A 49 0.93 10.54 0.41
N ILE A 50 1.81 11.52 0.59
CA ILE A 50 2.85 11.47 1.62
C ILE A 50 2.22 11.72 2.99
N LEU A 51 2.39 10.76 3.90
CA LEU A 51 1.95 10.87 5.28
C LEU A 51 3.03 11.48 6.18
N GLY A 52 4.30 11.21 5.87
CA GLY A 52 5.42 11.73 6.63
C GLY A 52 6.77 11.18 6.17
N TYR A 53 7.83 11.61 6.86
CA TYR A 53 9.18 11.10 6.67
C TYR A 53 9.98 11.18 7.96
N LYS A 54 11.00 10.34 8.09
CA LYS A 54 11.93 10.34 9.24
C LYS A 54 13.32 9.86 8.83
N GLU A 55 14.35 10.45 9.44
CA GLU A 55 15.73 9.95 9.35
C GLU A 55 15.84 8.66 10.17
N VAL A 56 16.49 7.64 9.62
CA VAL A 56 16.67 6.34 10.27
C VAL A 56 18.14 5.93 10.30
N ASP A 57 18.55 5.36 11.43
CA ASP A 57 19.75 4.53 11.51
C ASP A 57 19.44 3.07 11.11
N ASP A 58 20.46 2.21 11.12
CA ASP A 58 20.35 0.81 10.71
C ASP A 58 19.39 0.00 11.57
N LYS A 59 19.36 0.27 12.89
CA LYS A 59 18.47 -0.42 13.81
C LYS A 59 17.02 0.02 13.59
N GLN A 60 16.80 1.32 13.41
CA GLN A 60 15.49 1.89 13.11
C GLN A 60 14.99 1.37 11.77
N LEU A 61 15.83 1.34 10.73
CA LEU A 61 15.47 0.79 9.43
C LEU A 61 14.99 -0.67 9.54
N MET A 62 15.66 -1.51 10.34
CA MET A 62 15.22 -2.89 10.57
C MET A 62 13.86 -2.94 11.29
N SER A 63 13.59 -2.01 12.19
CA SER A 63 12.27 -1.89 12.85
C SER A 63 11.15 -1.50 11.89
N GLU A 64 11.44 -0.69 10.86
CA GLU A 64 10.44 -0.28 9.85
C GLU A 64 9.99 -1.44 8.96
N VAL A 65 10.82 -2.49 8.83
CA VAL A 65 10.57 -3.62 7.91
C VAL A 65 10.21 -4.92 8.63
N GLU A 66 10.09 -4.93 9.96
CA GLU A 66 9.92 -6.13 10.79
C GLU A 66 8.68 -6.97 10.41
N ASN A 67 7.62 -6.34 9.89
CA ASN A 67 6.39 -7.02 9.46
C ASN A 67 6.20 -7.00 7.93
N SER A 68 7.30 -6.86 7.20
CA SER A 68 7.29 -6.79 5.74
C SER A 68 7.84 -8.07 5.09
N TYR A 69 7.69 -8.17 3.76
CA TYR A 69 8.26 -9.28 2.98
C TYR A 69 9.80 -9.30 2.95
N VAL A 70 10.47 -8.27 3.48
CA VAL A 70 11.94 -8.21 3.63
C VAL A 70 12.40 -8.27 5.09
N ALA A 71 11.52 -8.67 6.02
CA ALA A 71 11.84 -8.74 7.45
C ALA A 71 13.08 -9.59 7.76
N GLU A 72 13.33 -10.64 6.97
CA GLU A 72 14.48 -11.55 7.15
C GLU A 72 15.76 -11.08 6.44
N TRP A 73 15.73 -9.96 5.70
CA TRP A 73 16.87 -9.48 4.93
C TRP A 73 17.85 -8.70 5.79
N GLY A 74 19.15 -8.74 5.43
CA GLY A 74 20.17 -7.91 6.06
C GLY A 74 20.04 -6.44 5.66
N VAL A 75 20.40 -5.53 6.58
CA VAL A 75 20.30 -4.07 6.36
C VAL A 75 21.06 -3.59 5.12
N ASP A 76 22.22 -4.17 4.84
CA ASP A 76 23.04 -3.80 3.67
C ASP A 76 22.36 -4.19 2.36
N GLN A 77 21.75 -5.38 2.29
CA GLN A 77 20.99 -5.83 1.13
C GLN A 77 19.76 -4.94 0.90
N ILE A 78 19.06 -4.54 1.96
CA ILE A 78 17.92 -3.63 1.88
C ILE A 78 18.35 -2.27 1.30
N LYS A 79 19.44 -1.70 1.81
CA LYS A 79 19.97 -0.42 1.33
C LYS A 79 20.43 -0.52 -0.13
N GLU A 80 21.07 -1.61 -0.52
CA GLU A 80 21.53 -1.82 -1.90
C GLU A 80 20.37 -1.87 -2.90
N ILE A 81 19.30 -2.59 -2.56
CA ILE A 81 18.18 -2.85 -3.48
C ILE A 81 17.20 -1.68 -3.52
N PHE A 82 16.85 -1.10 -2.36
CA PHE A 82 15.74 -0.15 -2.26
C PHE A 82 16.18 1.31 -2.20
N ALA A 83 17.37 1.63 -1.70
CA ALA A 83 17.75 3.03 -1.58
C ALA A 83 17.98 3.67 -2.95
N ARG A 84 17.38 4.84 -3.16
CA ARG A 84 17.62 5.68 -4.35
C ARG A 84 18.33 6.95 -3.93
N VAL A 85 19.48 7.21 -4.56
CA VAL A 85 20.25 8.44 -4.33
C VAL A 85 19.55 9.59 -5.03
N VAL A 86 19.16 10.61 -4.25
CA VAL A 86 18.58 11.85 -4.77
C VAL A 86 19.63 12.55 -5.65
N LYS A 87 19.21 12.99 -6.85
CA LYS A 87 20.07 13.71 -7.80
C LYS A 87 20.00 15.21 -7.59
#